data_AF-A0A843F4F2-F1
#
_entry.id   AF-A0A843F4F2-F1
#
_cell.length_a   1.000
_cell.length_b   1.000
_cell.length_c   1.000
_cell.angle_alpha   90.00
_cell.angle_beta   90.00
_cell.angle_gamma   90.00
#
_symmetry.space_group_name_H-M   'P 1'
#
loop_
_entity.id
_entity.type
_entity.pdbx_description
1 polymer ?
#
loop_
_entity_poly.entity_id
_entity_poly.type
_entity_poly.pdbx_seq_one_letter_code
_entity_poly.pdbx_strand_id
1 'polypeptide(L)'
;MTEYCSKCGEPLKEDALFCANCGEKVPKKQKISFNKYLILIVVIIIVLAIAGSAFFIFNQTQTVRVDNVEFEIPADYVSEPSRNEVDYDGNIESTSMGWSNDKYYIEIGIVKTLGKGIDSDKVASTIGGTPHKLFGYSGYYLDYGNEGCGFVFGLRDEVCMVYASDYDAFSDINVIGQN
;
A
#
# COMPACT_ATOMS: atom_id res chain seq x y z
N MET A 1 -27.61 -43.95 27.30
CA MET A 1 -28.77 -44.20 26.44
C MET A 1 -28.56 -45.58 25.83
N THR A 2 -29.47 -46.52 26.05
CA THR A 2 -29.42 -47.85 25.44
C THR A 2 -29.91 -47.74 23.99
N GLU A 3 -29.05 -48.09 23.03
CA GLU A 3 -29.46 -48.21 21.63
C GLU A 3 -30.18 -49.53 21.41
N TYR A 4 -31.15 -49.58 20.50
CA TYR A 4 -31.92 -50.78 20.19
C TYR A 4 -31.68 -51.17 18.73
N CYS A 5 -31.73 -52.47 18.46
CA CYS A 5 -31.60 -52.99 17.11
C CYS A 5 -32.75 -52.49 16.23
N SER A 6 -32.41 -51.85 15.10
CA SER A 6 -33.38 -51.32 14.14
C SER A 6 -34.26 -52.39 13.48
N LYS A 7 -33.88 -53.67 13.56
CA LYS A 7 -34.60 -54.78 12.93
C LYS A 7 -35.46 -55.59 13.89
N CYS A 8 -34.98 -55.85 15.12
CA CYS A 8 -35.69 -56.72 16.06
C CYS A 8 -36.01 -56.07 17.41
N GLY A 9 -35.60 -54.83 17.65
CA GLY A 9 -35.90 -54.11 18.89
C GLY A 9 -35.13 -54.57 20.12
N GLU A 10 -34.15 -55.48 19.99
CA GLU A 10 -33.32 -55.94 21.10
C GLU A 10 -32.38 -54.81 21.58
N PRO A 11 -32.20 -54.60 22.90
CA PRO A 11 -31.20 -53.68 23.42
C PRO A 11 -29.78 -54.10 22.99
N LEU A 12 -29.07 -53.17 22.38
CA LEU A 12 -27.68 -53.35 21.95
C LEU A 12 -26.74 -52.98 23.10
N LYS A 13 -25.70 -53.80 23.27
CA LYS A 13 -24.57 -53.45 24.15
C LYS A 13 -23.80 -52.27 23.57
N GLU A 14 -23.23 -51.43 24.43
CA GLU A 14 -22.32 -50.36 24.01
C GLU A 14 -21.18 -51.00 23.18
N ASP A 15 -21.01 -50.53 21.95
CA ASP A 15 -20.07 -51.02 20.93
C ASP A 15 -20.38 -52.38 20.25
N ALA A 16 -21.61 -52.90 20.35
CA ALA A 16 -22.02 -54.08 19.58
C ALA A 16 -21.87 -53.84 18.06
N LEU A 17 -21.14 -54.70 17.36
CA LEU A 17 -20.97 -54.64 15.89
C LEU A 17 -22.14 -55.28 15.14
N PHE A 18 -22.80 -56.23 15.79
CA PHE A 18 -23.94 -56.98 15.28
C PHE A 18 -24.94 -57.21 16.42
N CYS A 19 -26.23 -57.32 16.08
CA CYS A 19 -27.25 -57.69 17.04
C CYS A 19 -27.08 -59.17 17.44
N ALA A 20 -26.96 -59.44 18.74
CA ALA A 20 -26.80 -60.80 19.27
C ALA A 20 -28.04 -61.68 19.05
N ASN A 21 -29.21 -61.09 18.82
CA ASN A 21 -30.47 -61.80 18.63
C ASN A 21 -30.74 -62.10 17.13
N CYS A 22 -30.61 -61.11 16.24
CA CYS A 22 -31.00 -61.25 14.84
C CYS A 22 -29.85 -61.16 13.81
N GLY A 23 -28.62 -60.94 14.26
CA GLY A 23 -27.42 -60.85 13.41
C GLY A 23 -27.27 -59.57 12.59
N GLU A 24 -28.19 -58.61 12.72
CA GLU A 24 -28.15 -57.36 11.96
C GLU A 24 -26.92 -56.51 12.30
N LYS A 25 -26.28 -55.91 11.30
CA LYS A 25 -25.06 -55.10 11.50
C LYS A 25 -25.41 -53.75 12.10
N VAL A 26 -24.74 -53.38 13.18
CA VAL A 26 -24.93 -52.08 13.84
C VAL A 26 -23.99 -51.05 13.18
N PRO A 27 -24.49 -49.90 12.73
CA PRO A 27 -23.65 -48.86 12.14
C PRO A 27 -22.70 -48.29 13.20
N LYS A 28 -21.38 -48.44 12.99
CA LYS A 28 -20.37 -47.81 13.84
C LYS A 28 -20.51 -46.29 13.75
N LYS A 29 -20.72 -45.63 14.89
CA LYS A 29 -20.53 -44.17 14.99
C LYS A 29 -19.04 -43.89 14.80
N GLN A 30 -18.69 -43.34 13.65
CA GLN A 30 -17.32 -42.90 13.39
C GLN A 30 -17.03 -41.73 14.32
N LYS A 31 -16.19 -41.95 15.34
CA LYS A 31 -15.64 -40.86 16.14
C LYS A 31 -14.69 -40.07 15.24
N ILE A 32 -15.12 -38.88 14.83
CA ILE A 32 -14.25 -37.90 14.17
C ILE A 32 -13.23 -37.46 15.22
N SER A 33 -12.04 -38.06 15.22
CA SER A 33 -10.96 -37.63 16.12
C SER A 33 -10.31 -36.38 15.53
N PHE A 34 -10.66 -35.22 16.04
CA PHE A 34 -9.98 -33.98 15.69
C PHE A 34 -8.55 -34.03 16.26
N ASN A 35 -7.56 -34.16 15.38
CA ASN A 35 -6.16 -34.11 15.77
C ASN A 35 -5.85 -32.68 16.27
N LYS A 36 -5.37 -32.56 17.52
CA LYS A 36 -5.01 -31.26 18.12
C LYS A 36 -4.01 -30.47 17.26
N TYR A 37 -3.15 -31.14 16.49
CA TYR A 37 -2.24 -30.48 15.55
C TYR A 37 -2.98 -29.84 14.36
N LEU A 38 -4.09 -30.44 13.91
CA LEU A 38 -4.92 -29.89 12.84
C LEU A 38 -5.64 -28.61 13.32
N ILE A 39 -6.14 -28.62 14.56
CA ILE A 39 -6.69 -27.42 15.20
C ILE A 39 -5.63 -26.33 15.32
N LEU A 40 -4.40 -26.67 15.73
CA LEU A 40 -3.29 -25.72 15.84
C LEU A 40 -2.95 -25.08 14.48
N ILE A 41 -2.89 -25.87 13.40
CA ILE A 41 -2.62 -25.37 12.05
C ILE A 41 -3.71 -24.39 11.60
N VAL A 42 -4.99 -24.71 11.82
CA VAL A 42 -6.11 -23.82 11.45
C VAL A 42 -6.02 -22.50 12.20
N VAL A 43 -5.71 -22.52 13.50
CA VAL A 43 -5.55 -21.30 14.31
C VAL A 43 -4.39 -20.46 13.78
N ILE A 44 -3.24 -21.06 13.43
CA ILE A 44 -2.10 -20.34 12.87
C ILE A 44 -2.47 -19.67 11.54
N ILE A 45 -3.16 -20.39 10.64
CA ILE A 45 -3.59 -19.83 9.35
C ILE A 45 -4.53 -18.64 9.55
N ILE A 46 -5.48 -18.72 10.49
CA ILE A 46 -6.39 -17.61 10.79
C ILE A 46 -5.61 -16.41 11.32
N VAL A 47 -4.66 -16.61 12.23
CA VAL A 47 -3.82 -15.53 12.76
C VAL A 47 -2.99 -14.88 11.66
N LEU A 48 -2.38 -15.66 10.76
CA LEU A 48 -1.63 -15.13 9.62
C LEU A 48 -2.52 -14.37 8.64
N ALA A 49 -3.74 -14.85 8.39
CA ALA A 49 -4.70 -14.16 7.53
C ALA A 49 -5.11 -12.80 8.11
N ILE A 50 -5.34 -12.72 9.44
CA ILE A 50 -5.68 -11.46 10.14
C ILE A 50 -4.49 -10.50 10.15
N ALA A 51 -3.28 -11.00 10.38
CA ALA A 51 -2.07 -10.18 10.36
C ALA A 51 -1.79 -9.64 8.95
N GLY A 52 -1.93 -10.49 7.92
CA GLY A 52 -1.76 -10.11 6.53
C GLY A 52 -2.81 -9.10 6.06
N SER A 53 -4.06 -9.26 6.45
CA SER A 53 -5.12 -8.30 6.10
C SER A 53 -4.92 -6.95 6.78
N ALA A 54 -4.53 -6.94 8.07
CA ALA A 54 -4.20 -5.70 8.76
C ALA A 54 -3.03 -4.96 8.08
N PHE A 55 -1.95 -5.67 7.75
CA PHE A 55 -0.80 -5.10 7.04
C PHE A 55 -1.18 -4.49 5.68
N PHE A 56 -2.08 -5.15 4.94
CA PHE A 56 -2.56 -4.65 3.65
C PHE A 56 -3.44 -3.40 3.77
N ILE A 57 -4.19 -3.25 4.88
CA ILE A 57 -5.01 -2.06 5.13
C ILE A 57 -4.15 -0.84 5.43
N PHE A 58 -3.03 -1.01 6.16
CA PHE A 58 -2.18 0.13 6.56
C PHE A 58 -1.31 0.69 5.43
N ASN A 59 -0.98 -0.11 4.41
CA ASN A 59 -0.05 0.30 3.35
C ASN A 59 -0.77 0.56 2.01
N GLN A 60 -2.00 1.09 2.05
CA GLN A 60 -2.70 1.45 0.81
C GLN A 60 -2.09 2.73 0.22
N THR A 61 -1.72 2.66 -1.05
CA THR A 61 -1.24 3.79 -1.84
C THR A 61 -2.22 4.11 -2.96
N GLN A 62 -2.12 5.32 -3.50
CA GLN A 62 -2.87 5.81 -4.64
C GLN A 62 -1.91 6.39 -5.67
N THR A 63 -2.23 6.19 -6.94
CA THR A 63 -1.52 6.85 -8.04
C THR A 63 -2.15 8.21 -8.30
N VAL A 64 -1.35 9.25 -8.19
CA VAL A 64 -1.71 10.63 -8.55
C VAL A 64 -0.91 11.05 -9.77
N ARG A 65 -1.50 11.92 -10.58
CA ARG A 65 -0.85 12.43 -11.78
C ARG A 65 -0.79 13.95 -11.72
N VAL A 66 0.43 14.49 -11.79
CA VAL A 66 0.65 15.90 -12.06
C VAL A 66 1.15 15.96 -13.49
N ASP A 67 0.48 16.72 -14.34
CA ASP A 67 0.81 16.79 -15.77
C ASP A 67 0.92 15.40 -16.44
N ASN A 68 2.12 15.01 -16.91
CA ASN A 68 2.44 13.72 -17.51
C ASN A 68 3.31 12.81 -16.63
N VAL A 69 3.53 13.16 -15.36
CA VAL A 69 4.31 12.35 -14.41
C VAL A 69 3.37 11.73 -13.38
N GLU A 70 3.59 10.44 -13.09
CA GLU A 70 2.80 9.65 -12.17
C GLU A 70 3.57 9.41 -10.86
N PHE A 71 2.90 9.68 -9.74
CA PHE A 71 3.42 9.52 -8.40
C PHE A 71 2.53 8.55 -7.62
N GLU A 72 3.14 7.75 -6.77
CA GLU A 72 2.44 6.94 -5.78
C GLU A 72 2.59 7.61 -4.42
N ILE A 73 1.48 7.98 -3.81
CA ILE A 73 1.40 8.57 -2.46
C ILE A 73 0.46 7.71 -1.58
N PRO A 74 0.48 7.82 -0.25
CA PRO A 74 -0.43 7.08 0.60
C PRO A 74 -1.90 7.48 0.36
N ALA A 75 -2.81 6.53 0.53
CA ALA A 75 -4.22 6.70 0.18
C ALA A 75 -5.00 7.62 1.13
N ASP A 76 -4.44 7.96 2.30
CA ASP A 76 -5.04 8.87 3.28
C ASP A 76 -4.86 10.36 2.94
N TYR A 77 -3.96 10.68 2.00
CA TYR A 77 -3.82 12.02 1.45
C TYR A 77 -5.02 12.38 0.56
N VAL A 78 -5.79 13.39 0.96
CA VAL A 78 -6.94 13.92 0.23
C VAL A 78 -6.47 15.05 -0.67
N SER A 79 -6.97 15.10 -1.91
CA SER A 79 -6.63 16.17 -2.83
C SER A 79 -7.14 17.52 -2.31
N GLU A 80 -6.23 18.50 -2.24
CA GLU A 80 -6.59 19.87 -1.97
C GLU A 80 -6.75 20.63 -3.29
N PRO A 81 -7.86 21.35 -3.50
CA PRO A 81 -8.06 22.11 -4.71
C PRO A 81 -7.18 23.37 -4.71
N SER A 82 -5.93 23.23 -5.15
CA SER A 82 -5.14 24.34 -5.68
C SER A 82 -4.26 23.86 -6.84
N ARG A 83 -4.86 23.82 -8.04
CA ARG A 83 -4.09 23.66 -9.27
C ARG A 83 -3.65 25.04 -9.73
N ASN A 84 -2.36 25.33 -9.62
CA ASN A 84 -1.79 26.54 -10.17
C ASN A 84 -1.04 26.18 -11.45
N GLU A 85 -1.55 26.66 -12.58
CA GLU A 85 -0.82 26.68 -13.84
C GLU A 85 -0.22 28.07 -14.02
N VAL A 86 1.10 28.14 -14.15
CA VAL A 86 1.80 29.40 -14.41
C VAL A 86 2.70 29.20 -15.62
N ASP A 87 2.48 30.03 -16.65
CA ASP A 87 3.35 30.16 -17.81
C ASP A 87 4.29 31.35 -17.57
N TYR A 88 5.59 31.09 -17.52
CA TYR A 88 6.62 32.13 -17.45
C TYR A 88 7.21 32.34 -18.85
N ASP A 89 6.95 33.51 -19.42
CA ASP A 89 7.61 34.02 -20.63
C ASP A 89 7.50 33.09 -21.86
N GLY A 90 6.46 32.25 -21.93
CA GLY A 90 6.12 31.38 -23.07
C GLY A 90 7.09 30.23 -23.33
N ASN A 91 8.13 30.08 -22.51
CA ASN A 91 9.16 29.04 -22.64
C ASN A 91 9.20 28.11 -21.41
N ILE A 92 8.44 28.42 -20.37
CA ILE A 92 8.38 27.64 -19.13
C ILE A 92 6.92 27.44 -18.75
N GLU A 93 6.47 26.18 -18.75
CA GLU A 93 5.14 25.81 -18.26
C GLU A 93 5.30 25.19 -16.87
N SER A 94 4.43 25.52 -15.93
CA SER A 94 4.42 24.87 -14.62
C SER A 94 3.02 24.44 -14.23
N THR A 95 2.91 23.26 -13.63
CA THR A 95 1.69 22.71 -13.05
C THR A 95 1.98 22.24 -11.64
N SER A 96 1.22 22.69 -10.63
CA SER A 96 1.28 22.09 -9.29
C SER A 96 -0.07 21.56 -8.81
N MET A 97 -0.02 20.58 -7.91
CA MET A 97 -1.17 20.00 -7.23
C MET A 97 -0.81 19.69 -5.77
N GLY A 98 -1.76 19.93 -4.87
CA GLY A 98 -1.62 19.68 -3.44
C GLY A 98 -2.48 18.54 -2.92
N TRP A 99 -1.99 17.85 -1.89
CA TRP A 99 -2.68 16.84 -1.11
C TRP A 99 -2.35 17.01 0.36
N SER A 100 -3.30 16.67 1.25
CA SER A 100 -3.05 16.70 2.69
C SER A 100 -3.75 15.56 3.42
N ASN A 101 -3.25 15.25 4.61
CA ASN A 101 -3.95 14.47 5.61
C ASN A 101 -3.97 15.26 6.93
N ASP A 102 -4.39 14.62 8.02
CA ASP A 102 -4.48 15.25 9.35
C ASP A 102 -3.14 15.77 9.89
N LYS A 103 -2.01 15.34 9.31
CA LYS A 103 -0.66 15.61 9.83
C LYS A 103 0.23 16.39 8.85
N TYR A 104 0.10 16.14 7.56
CA TYR A 104 1.05 16.55 6.54
C TYR A 104 0.37 17.09 5.28
N TYR A 105 1.09 17.96 4.57
CA TYR A 105 0.74 18.47 3.26
C TYR A 105 1.85 18.15 2.26
N ILE A 106 1.48 17.70 1.08
CA ILE A 106 2.35 17.40 -0.05
C ILE A 106 1.88 18.25 -1.24
N GLU A 107 2.78 19.02 -1.83
CA GLU A 107 2.56 19.67 -3.12
C GLU A 107 3.55 19.15 -4.14
N ILE A 108 3.06 18.71 -5.28
CA ILE A 108 3.89 18.25 -6.39
C ILE A 108 3.74 19.25 -7.52
N GLY A 109 4.86 19.88 -7.89
CA GLY A 109 5.00 20.80 -9.00
C GLY A 109 5.86 20.22 -10.11
N ILE A 110 5.44 20.38 -11.36
CA ILE A 110 6.21 20.03 -12.54
C ILE A 110 6.44 21.30 -13.34
N VAL A 111 7.70 21.55 -13.70
CA VAL A 111 8.13 22.67 -14.51
C VAL A 111 8.75 22.12 -15.80
N LYS A 112 8.16 22.47 -16.93
CA LYS A 112 8.61 22.12 -18.27
C LYS A 112 9.29 23.31 -18.92
N THR A 113 10.35 23.06 -19.69
CA THR A 113 10.90 24.10 -20.55
C THR A 113 10.79 23.75 -22.01
N LEU A 114 9.98 24.53 -22.70
CA LEU A 114 9.71 24.38 -24.11
C LEU A 114 10.82 25.07 -24.90
N GLY A 115 11.65 24.29 -25.59
CA GLY A 115 12.41 24.80 -26.74
C GLY A 115 13.85 25.24 -26.52
N LYS A 116 14.43 25.21 -25.32
CA LYS A 116 15.89 25.24 -25.09
C LYS A 116 16.14 24.79 -23.66
N GLY A 117 16.77 23.62 -23.55
CA GLY A 117 16.89 22.86 -22.31
C GLY A 117 17.23 23.72 -21.11
N ILE A 118 16.42 23.58 -20.06
CA ILE A 118 16.98 23.67 -18.72
C ILE A 118 18.22 22.79 -18.71
N ASP A 119 19.36 23.43 -18.53
CA ASP A 119 20.54 22.74 -18.07
C ASP A 119 20.21 22.29 -16.64
N SER A 120 19.72 21.05 -16.51
CA SER A 120 19.29 20.48 -15.24
C SER A 120 20.42 20.53 -14.22
N ASP A 121 21.67 20.44 -14.68
CA ASP A 121 22.86 20.55 -13.85
C ASP A 121 23.08 22.00 -13.40
N LYS A 122 22.81 22.99 -14.27
CA LYS A 122 22.78 24.41 -13.89
C LYS A 122 21.67 24.72 -12.90
N VAL A 123 20.45 24.22 -13.11
CA VAL A 123 19.34 24.43 -12.17
C VAL A 123 19.64 23.75 -10.84
N ALA A 124 20.09 22.49 -10.86
CA ALA A 124 20.53 21.78 -9.65
C ALA A 124 21.69 22.47 -8.92
N SER A 125 22.61 23.12 -9.64
CA SER A 125 23.73 23.88 -9.03
C SER A 125 23.37 25.29 -8.55
N THR A 126 22.32 25.92 -9.11
CA THR A 126 21.79 27.21 -8.63
C THR A 126 20.87 27.02 -7.43
N ILE A 127 20.24 25.85 -7.38
CA ILE A 127 19.61 25.29 -6.20
C ILE A 127 20.79 24.92 -5.30
N GLY A 128 21.36 23.73 -5.25
CA GLY A 128 22.62 23.51 -4.51
C GLY A 128 22.57 22.22 -3.71
N GLY A 129 23.44 21.31 -4.12
CA GLY A 129 23.47 19.94 -3.66
C GLY A 129 24.30 19.17 -4.68
N THR A 130 25.16 18.28 -4.22
CA THR A 130 26.03 17.49 -5.09
C THR A 130 25.29 16.26 -5.63
N PRO A 131 25.20 16.08 -6.96
CA PRO A 131 24.49 14.94 -7.55
C PRO A 131 25.37 13.70 -7.52
N HIS A 132 24.93 12.64 -6.83
CA HIS A 132 25.57 11.33 -6.90
C HIS A 132 24.60 10.24 -7.42
N LYS A 133 24.74 9.96 -8.72
CA LYS A 133 24.49 8.70 -9.45
C LYS A 133 23.35 7.78 -8.95
N LEU A 134 22.11 8.23 -9.20
CA LEU A 134 21.04 7.50 -9.89
C LEU A 134 19.86 8.47 -10.17
N PHE A 135 19.91 9.35 -11.17
CA PHE A 135 20.67 10.61 -11.08
C PHE A 135 20.21 11.54 -9.92
N GLY A 136 20.19 11.01 -8.69
CA GLY A 136 20.67 11.69 -7.49
C GLY A 136 20.03 13.04 -7.18
N TYR A 137 19.04 12.96 -6.30
CA TYR A 137 18.68 13.92 -5.28
C TYR A 137 19.47 15.24 -5.22
N SER A 138 18.80 16.36 -5.53
CA SER A 138 19.14 17.68 -4.98
C SER A 138 17.96 18.18 -4.15
N GLY A 139 17.94 17.81 -2.87
CA GLY A 139 17.04 18.43 -1.91
C GLY A 139 17.54 19.82 -1.57
N TYR A 140 16.68 20.82 -1.71
CA TYR A 140 16.87 22.13 -1.10
C TYR A 140 16.00 22.19 0.13
N TYR A 141 16.63 22.32 1.29
CA TYR A 141 15.93 22.71 2.51
C TYR A 141 15.65 24.21 2.39
N LEU A 142 14.48 24.56 1.85
CA LEU A 142 13.90 25.85 2.13
C LEU A 142 13.17 25.71 3.46
N ASP A 143 13.86 26.08 4.52
CA ASP A 143 13.22 26.36 5.82
C ASP A 143 12.37 27.63 5.62
N TYR A 144 11.23 27.46 4.93
CA TYR A 144 10.12 28.36 5.13
C TYR A 144 9.82 28.29 6.62
N GLY A 145 9.51 29.41 7.27
CA GLY A 145 9.37 29.51 8.74
C GLY A 145 8.41 28.52 9.42
N ASN A 146 7.84 27.55 8.68
CA ASN A 146 7.30 26.27 9.11
C ASN A 146 8.01 25.10 8.34
N GLU A 147 9.04 24.48 8.94
CA GLU A 147 9.60 23.10 8.81
C GLU A 147 9.38 22.22 7.54
N GLY A 148 9.08 22.78 6.37
CA GLY A 148 8.88 22.05 5.12
C GLY A 148 10.18 21.63 4.44
N CYS A 149 10.12 20.63 3.56
CA CYS A 149 11.23 20.27 2.69
C CYS A 149 10.80 20.23 1.21
N GLY A 150 11.75 20.60 0.35
CA GLY A 150 11.57 20.62 -1.10
C GLY A 150 12.59 19.70 -1.76
N PHE A 151 12.11 18.90 -2.69
CA PHE A 151 12.91 17.98 -3.47
C PHE A 151 12.80 18.30 -4.95
N VAL A 152 13.94 18.52 -5.61
CA VAL A 152 13.96 18.82 -7.06
C VAL A 152 14.75 17.75 -7.77
N PHE A 153 14.20 17.23 -8.86
CA PHE A 153 14.86 16.25 -9.72
C PHE A 153 14.52 16.48 -11.20
N GLY A 154 15.48 16.16 -12.06
CA GLY A 154 15.31 16.26 -13.52
C GLY A 154 14.76 14.97 -14.12
N LEU A 155 13.80 15.14 -15.02
CA LEU A 155 13.39 14.17 -16.04
C LEU A 155 13.82 14.73 -17.40
N ARG A 156 13.93 13.89 -18.45
CA ARG A 156 14.59 14.20 -19.74
C ARG A 156 14.55 15.68 -20.19
N ASP A 157 13.36 16.27 -20.30
CA ASP A 157 13.12 17.66 -20.72
C ASP A 157 12.30 18.46 -19.66
N GLU A 158 12.21 17.95 -18.43
CA GLU A 158 11.32 18.46 -17.37
C GLU A 158 12.04 18.51 -16.03
N VAL A 159 11.70 19.48 -15.19
CA VAL A 159 12.13 19.54 -13.79
C VAL A 159 10.92 19.30 -12.91
N CYS A 160 10.98 18.26 -12.10
CA CYS A 160 9.96 18.01 -11.09
C CYS A 160 10.44 18.56 -9.75
N MET A 161 9.54 19.24 -9.05
CA MET A 161 9.71 19.71 -7.69
C MET A 161 8.60 19.12 -6.82
N VAL A 162 8.97 18.39 -5.78
CA VAL A 162 8.03 17.90 -4.76
C VAL A 162 8.30 18.67 -3.49
N TYR A 163 7.30 19.34 -2.97
CA TYR A 163 7.31 20.00 -1.67
C TYR A 163 6.49 19.16 -0.69
N ALA A 164 6.99 18.97 0.52
CA ALA A 164 6.19 18.42 1.60
C ALA A 164 6.41 19.25 2.87
N SER A 165 5.38 19.33 3.71
CA SER A 165 5.42 20.08 4.96
C SER A 165 6.33 19.47 6.02
N ASP A 166 6.77 18.21 5.84
CA ASP A 166 7.60 17.46 6.77
C ASP A 166 8.47 16.43 6.00
N TYR A 167 9.63 16.09 6.54
CA TYR A 167 10.55 15.10 5.97
C TYR A 167 9.96 13.69 5.95
N ASP A 168 9.21 13.31 6.97
CA ASP A 168 8.61 11.97 7.05
C ASP A 168 7.58 11.76 5.92
N ALA A 169 6.94 12.82 5.44
CA ALA A 169 6.01 12.76 4.31
C ALA A 169 6.71 12.47 2.97
N PHE A 170 8.04 12.61 2.88
CA PHE A 170 8.77 12.29 1.65
C PHE A 170 9.03 10.80 1.46
N SER A 171 9.21 10.02 2.54
CA SER A 171 9.40 8.57 2.41
C SER A 171 8.18 7.86 1.81
N ASP A 172 7.07 8.58 1.76
CA ASP A 172 5.78 8.14 1.31
C ASP A 172 5.55 8.36 -0.20
N ILE A 173 6.42 9.10 -0.88
CA ILE A 173 6.24 9.51 -2.29
C ILE A 173 7.18 8.70 -3.20
N ASN A 174 6.62 7.97 -4.16
CA ASN A 174 7.39 7.27 -5.19
C ASN A 174 7.06 7.78 -6.59
N VAL A 175 8.08 8.08 -7.40
CA VAL A 175 7.89 8.38 -8.83
C VAL A 175 7.83 7.06 -9.59
N ILE A 176 6.71 6.76 -10.22
CA ILE A 176 6.45 5.43 -10.82
C ILE A 176 6.43 5.44 -12.36
N GLY A 177 6.34 6.61 -12.99
CA GLY A 177 6.35 6.69 -14.45
C GLY A 177 6.26 8.11 -15.01
N GLN A 178 6.50 8.22 -16.32
CA GLN A 178 6.32 9.42 -17.13
C GLN A 178 5.74 8.98 -18.48
N ASN A 179 4.58 9.55 -18.86
CA ASN A 179 3.85 9.23 -20.10
C ASN A 179 4.05 10.27 -21.20
#